data_AF-A0AAV5UYU8-F1
#
_entry.id   AF-A0AAV5UYU8-F1
#
_cell.length_a   1.000
_cell.length_b   1.000
_cell.length_c   1.000
_cell.angle_alpha   90.00
_cell.angle_beta   90.00
_cell.angle_gamma   90.00
#
_symmetry.space_group_name_H-M   'P 1'
#
loop_
_entity.id
_entity.type
_entity.pdbx_description
1 polymer ?
#
loop_
_entity_poly.entity_id
_entity_poly.type
_entity_poly.pdbx_seq_one_letter_code
_entity_poly.pdbx_strand_id
1 'polypeptide(L)'
;FQTHFSYKNIPKGGRAKYIYAVRNPKDCLTSYFHHHRNFKIYNFGNGEFDFFYELFMKGEVDYGDYFDHVNSWLDGMRKGKE
;
A
#
# COMPACT_ATOMS: atom_id res chain seq x y z
N PHE A 1 9.97 -12.73 5.85
CA PHE A 1 8.63 -12.20 6.16
C PHE A 1 8.29 -11.12 5.15
N GLN A 2 7.06 -11.10 4.64
CA GLN A 2 6.57 -10.10 3.68
C GLN A 2 5.25 -9.55 4.20
N THR A 3 5.03 -8.25 4.06
CA THR A 3 3.81 -7.59 4.51
C THR A 3 3.58 -6.30 3.73
N HIS A 4 2.32 -5.85 3.69
CA HIS A 4 1.91 -4.54 3.20
C HIS A 4 1.52 -3.59 4.34
N PHE A 5 1.92 -3.88 5.58
CA PHE A 5 1.66 -2.98 6.70
C PHE A 5 2.49 -1.70 6.61
N SER A 6 1.86 -0.59 7.02
CA SER A 6 2.52 0.69 7.19
C SER A 6 3.58 0.61 8.29
N TYR A 7 4.51 1.57 8.28
CA TYR A 7 5.57 1.61 9.28
C TYR A 7 5.03 1.66 10.72
N LYS A 8 3.85 2.27 10.91
CA LYS A 8 3.18 2.36 12.22
C LYS A 8 2.81 0.97 12.76
N ASN A 9 2.41 0.05 11.89
CA ASN A 9 1.79 -1.23 12.26
C ASN A 9 2.76 -2.43 12.21
N ILE A 10 3.98 -2.26 11.69
CA ILE A 10 4.98 -3.34 11.75
C ILE A 10 5.53 -3.53 13.18
N PRO A 11 5.89 -4.77 13.56
CA PRO A 11 6.67 -5.02 14.75
C PRO A 11 8.01 -4.27 14.69
N LYS A 12 8.30 -3.51 15.74
CA LYS A 12 9.56 -2.77 15.92
C LYS A 12 10.36 -3.43 17.03
N GLY A 13 11.67 -3.57 16.84
CA GLY A 13 12.58 -4.11 17.83
C GLY A 13 13.47 -5.25 17.30
N GLY A 14 14.45 -5.64 18.11
CA GLY A 14 15.48 -6.60 17.73
C GLY A 14 16.47 -6.05 16.69
N ARG A 15 17.22 -6.94 16.04
CA ARG A 15 18.19 -6.63 14.98
C ARG A 15 17.56 -6.73 13.57
N ALA A 16 16.27 -6.44 13.45
CA ALA A 16 15.55 -6.55 12.19
C ALA A 16 16.01 -5.47 11.19
N LYS A 17 16.11 -5.87 9.92
CA LYS A 17 16.37 -4.95 8.80
C LYS A 17 15.17 -5.00 7.86
N TYR A 18 14.79 -3.85 7.32
CA TYR A 18 13.62 -3.71 6.46
C TYR A 18 14.05 -3.26 5.07
N ILE A 19 13.44 -3.85 4.04
CA ILE A 19 13.53 -3.39 2.65
C ILE A 19 12.12 -2.95 2.27
N TYR A 20 11.97 -1.67 1.93
CA TYR A 20 10.71 -1.08 1.50
C TYR A 20 10.77 -0.76 0.02
N ALA A 21 9.77 -1.20 -0.74
CA ALA A 21 9.65 -0.95 -2.17
C ALA A 21 8.57 0.11 -2.43
N VAL A 22 8.89 1.08 -3.27
CA VAL A 22 7.98 2.16 -3.70
C VAL A 22 7.93 2.16 -5.23
N ARG A 23 6.76 2.49 -5.79
CA ARG A 23 6.52 2.57 -7.24
C ARG A 23 5.76 3.85 -7.56
N ASN A 24 5.67 4.24 -8.84
CA ASN A 24 4.81 5.34 -9.24
C ASN A 24 3.34 5.04 -8.83
N PRO A 25 2.63 5.96 -8.14
CA PRO A 25 1.26 5.72 -7.68
C PRO A 25 0.29 5.40 -8.82
N LYS A 26 0.50 5.97 -10.01
CA LYS A 26 -0.34 5.69 -11.19
C LYS A 26 -0.23 4.22 -11.61
N ASP A 27 0.99 3.69 -11.62
CA ASP A 27 1.23 2.29 -11.95
C ASP A 27 0.75 1.34 -10.85
N CYS A 28 0.89 1.76 -9.57
CA CYS A 28 0.32 1.03 -8.43
C CYS A 28 -1.19 0.90 -8.55
N LEU A 29 -1.89 2.02 -8.80
CA LEU A 29 -3.33 2.05 -9.00
C LEU A 29 -3.76 1.07 -10.10
N THR A 30 -3.18 1.17 -11.30
CA THR A 30 -3.53 0.28 -12.42
C THR A 30 -3.29 -1.19 -12.07
N SER A 31 -2.14 -1.50 -11.45
CA SER A 31 -1.85 -2.86 -10.99
C SER A 31 -2.86 -3.35 -9.95
N TYR A 32 -3.28 -2.49 -9.03
CA TYR A 32 -4.14 -2.85 -7.92
C TYR A 32 -5.60 -3.02 -8.35
N PHE A 33 -6.05 -2.24 -9.32
CA PHE A 33 -7.33 -2.43 -10.00
C PHE A 33 -7.42 -3.83 -10.63
N HIS A 34 -6.41 -4.24 -11.42
CA HIS A 34 -6.40 -5.56 -12.03
C HIS A 34 -6.28 -6.68 -10.98
N HIS A 35 -5.55 -6.46 -9.89
CA HIS A 35 -5.51 -7.40 -8.77
C HIS A 35 -6.90 -7.64 -8.18
N HIS A 36 -7.68 -6.57 -7.92
CA HIS A 36 -9.04 -6.67 -7.41
C HIS A 36 -10.01 -7.35 -8.37
N ARG A 37 -9.90 -7.08 -9.67
CA ARG A 37 -10.73 -7.75 -10.68
C ARG A 37 -10.44 -9.25 -10.76
N ASN A 38 -9.18 -9.63 -10.67
CA ASN A 38 -8.76 -11.02 -10.88
C ASN A 38 -8.87 -11.87 -9.61
N PHE A 39 -8.72 -11.26 -8.43
CA PHE A 39 -8.72 -12.01 -7.19
C PHE A 39 -10.13 -12.07 -6.58
N LYS A 40 -10.75 -13.26 -6.70
CA LYS A 40 -12.17 -13.50 -6.39
C LYS A 40 -12.60 -13.08 -4.99
N ILE A 41 -11.68 -13.02 -4.02
CA ILE A 41 -11.96 -12.60 -2.64
C ILE A 41 -12.54 -11.19 -2.56
N TYR A 42 -12.19 -10.32 -3.52
CA TYR A 42 -12.67 -8.94 -3.56
C TYR A 42 -14.07 -8.78 -4.16
N ASN A 43 -14.62 -9.83 -4.78
CA ASN A 43 -15.91 -9.79 -5.47
C ASN A 43 -16.04 -8.59 -6.45
N PHE A 44 -14.94 -8.20 -7.08
CA PHE A 44 -14.84 -7.00 -7.92
C PHE A 44 -14.59 -7.32 -9.41
N GLY A 45 -14.93 -8.53 -9.86
CA GLY A 45 -14.59 -9.01 -11.22
C GLY A 45 -15.11 -8.16 -12.38
N ASN A 46 -16.26 -7.51 -12.17
CA ASN A 46 -16.92 -6.59 -13.12
C ASN A 46 -16.81 -5.13 -12.67
N GLY A 47 -15.86 -4.81 -11.79
CA GLY A 47 -15.68 -3.46 -11.27
C GLY A 47 -15.06 -2.52 -12.31
N GLU A 48 -15.52 -1.28 -12.30
CA GLU A 48 -15.08 -0.22 -13.22
C GLU A 48 -13.85 0.51 -12.69
N PHE A 49 -12.99 0.96 -13.61
CA PHE A 49 -11.73 1.62 -13.25
C PHE A 49 -11.96 2.94 -12.52
N ASP A 50 -12.88 3.78 -12.99
CA ASP A 50 -13.14 5.10 -12.39
C ASP A 50 -13.63 4.99 -10.95
N PHE A 51 -14.47 3.98 -10.66
CA PHE A 51 -14.90 3.71 -9.30
C PHE A 51 -13.73 3.27 -8.41
N PHE A 52 -12.85 2.40 -8.91
CA PHE A 52 -11.67 1.98 -8.17
C PHE A 52 -10.67 3.12 -7.97
N TYR A 53 -10.52 4.01 -8.95
CA TYR A 53 -9.72 5.23 -8.84
C TYR A 53 -10.20 6.10 -7.68
N GLU A 54 -11.51 6.34 -7.57
CA GLU A 54 -12.08 7.11 -6.46
C GLU A 54 -11.81 6.46 -5.10
N LEU A 55 -11.97 5.14 -4.98
CA LEU A 55 -11.63 4.41 -3.75
C LEU A 55 -10.15 4.55 -3.39
N PHE A 56 -9.26 4.39 -4.38
CA PHE A 56 -7.81 4.51 -4.17
C PHE A 56 -7.43 5.93 -3.72
N MET A 57 -8.00 6.96 -4.34
CA MET A 57 -7.73 8.36 -3.99
C MET A 57 -8.29 8.76 -2.62
N LYS A 58 -9.34 8.11 -2.15
CA LYS A 58 -9.90 8.30 -0.80
C LYS A 58 -9.21 7.43 0.26
N GLY A 59 -8.31 6.52 -0.14
CA GLY A 59 -7.73 5.52 0.75
C GLY A 59 -8.73 4.48 1.25
N GLU A 60 -9.85 4.30 0.55
CA GLU A 60 -10.92 3.32 0.85
C GLU A 60 -10.62 1.95 0.20
N VAL A 61 -9.34 1.58 0.16
CA VAL A 61 -8.83 0.29 -0.32
C VAL A 61 -8.06 -0.41 0.82
N ASP A 62 -7.67 -1.68 0.64
CA ASP A 62 -6.86 -2.31 1.68
C ASP A 62 -5.56 -1.54 1.89
N TYR A 63 -5.07 -1.56 3.13
CA TYR A 63 -3.86 -0.86 3.57
C TYR A 63 -3.93 0.67 3.52
N GLY A 64 -5.08 1.24 3.12
CA GLY A 64 -5.41 2.66 3.25
C GLY A 64 -4.83 3.55 2.15
N ASP A 65 -4.70 4.83 2.47
CA ASP A 65 -4.15 5.82 1.54
C ASP A 65 -2.69 5.54 1.17
N TYR A 66 -2.41 5.58 -0.14
CA TYR A 66 -1.10 5.28 -0.69
C TYR A 66 -0.01 6.24 -0.19
N PHE A 67 -0.32 7.54 -0.15
CA PHE A 67 0.66 8.57 0.18
C PHE A 67 1.00 8.56 1.67
N ASP A 68 -0.01 8.42 2.53
CA ASP A 68 0.16 8.21 3.97
C ASP A 68 0.97 6.95 4.26
N HIS A 69 0.70 5.87 3.52
CA HIS A 69 1.46 4.64 3.65
C HIS A 69 2.94 4.84 3.31
N VAL A 70 3.26 5.43 2.15
CA VAL A 70 4.64 5.70 1.73
C VAL A 70 5.34 6.67 2.68
N ASN A 71 4.67 7.77 3.06
CA ASN A 71 5.22 8.76 3.97
C ASN A 71 5.56 8.16 5.33
N SER A 72 4.71 7.25 5.85
CA SER A 72 4.99 6.56 7.11
C SER A 72 6.34 5.82 7.11
N TRP A 73 6.69 5.19 5.99
CA TRP A 73 7.95 4.49 5.81
C TRP A 73 9.12 5.44 5.57
N LEU A 74 8.95 6.48 4.76
CA LEU A 74 9.98 7.51 4.55
C LEU A 74 10.38 8.17 5.87
N ASP A 75 9.41 8.54 6.70
CA ASP A 75 9.66 9.14 8.01
C ASP A 75 10.29 8.16 9.00
N GLY A 76 9.86 6.90 9.00
CA GLY A 76 10.49 5.84 9.79
C GLY A 76 11.97 5.63 9.43
N MET A 77 12.29 5.65 8.14
CA MET A 77 13.67 5.52 7.65
C MET A 77 14.54 6.74 7.97
N ARG A 78 13.97 7.93 8.11
CA ARG A 78 14.70 9.13 8.54
C ARG A 78 15.09 9.04 10.02
N LYS A 79 14.16 8.62 10.88
CA LYS A 79 14.39 8.50 12.34
C LYS A 79 15.45 7.48 12.73
N GLY A 80 15.67 6.45 11.92
CA GLY A 80 16.71 5.44 12.16
C GLY A 80 18.12 5.88 11.75
N LYS A 81 18.30 7.11 11.27
CA LYS A 81 19.60 7.69 10.89
C LYS A 81 20.13 8.74 11.89
N GLU A 82 19.30 9.12 12.87
CA GLU A 82 19.71 9.89 14.06
C GLU A 82 20.14 8.92 15.17
#